data_AF-A0AAX6FQ58-F1
#
_entry.id   AF-A0AAX6FQ58-F1
#
_cell.length_a   1.000
_cell.length_b   1.000
_cell.length_c   1.000
_cell.angle_alpha   90.00
_cell.angle_beta   90.00
_cell.angle_gamma   90.00
#
_symmetry.space_group_name_H-M   'P 1'
#
loop_
_entity.id
_entity.type
_entity.pdbx_description
1 polymer ?
#
loop_
_entity_poly.entity_id
_entity_poly.type
_entity_poly.pdbx_seq_one_letter_code
_entity_poly.pdbx_strand_id
1 'polypeptide(L)'
;MAISKLAMLWIVFSLMVVGLRAEPEEVTVEPVASDSGLKFEIERLRSKISSLESSISDKSQELKSKDDSISQLENTIQEKSASIASLQSEVESLQKKGALDDEKLAGKAHARAGELEKQVEKLKVEIETRTKKSDAMEERAITTEKKVGELNIALENLEKVNEDQKRKLQKTERALQVAEEELLRVHLEATSKSKVISEIHGAWLPPWLATHIARYQDLAATHWNEHGKPVLDVFLQKASEKSAQAQKWAEPHLETAKTKWIPVVKEKWVTFTTFVEPHVHTVSTRSVEVYEVCRSTITPHIVKVQELSGPYVQEARKVSKPYIDRIATITKPHVERAHVVLKPYTNRAVYAYGKFLESATTYHQQVQGAVQEKLIKHELTKSLATKELVWFLASASLALPIYFLYKIFLAPFCKKATNPTTDAHANHTHRKHKRRHADK
;
A
#
# COMPACT_ATOMS: atom_id res chain seq x y z
N MET A 1 14.38 -9.73 3.63
CA MET A 1 15.52 -9.31 2.79
C MET A 1 15.18 -9.69 1.36
N ALA A 2 14.37 -8.88 0.67
CA ALA A 2 13.85 -9.21 -0.68
C ALA A 2 13.87 -8.00 -1.63
N ILE A 3 14.61 -6.94 -1.28
CA ILE A 3 14.70 -5.71 -2.09
C ILE A 3 16.00 -5.69 -2.94
N SER A 4 16.91 -6.65 -2.77
CA SER A 4 18.25 -6.57 -3.40
C SER A 4 18.33 -7.12 -4.83
N LYS A 5 17.41 -7.98 -5.29
CA LYS A 5 17.58 -8.71 -6.56
C LYS A 5 17.11 -7.88 -7.77
N LEU A 6 15.96 -7.24 -7.65
CA LEU A 6 15.45 -6.22 -8.58
C LEU A 6 16.34 -4.97 -8.59
N ALA A 7 17.00 -4.68 -7.45
CA ALA A 7 17.98 -3.61 -7.36
C ALA A 7 19.23 -3.86 -8.18
N MET A 8 19.78 -5.06 -8.05
CA MET A 8 20.98 -5.46 -8.75
C MET A 8 20.75 -5.51 -10.27
N LEU A 9 19.60 -6.01 -10.72
CA LEU A 9 19.21 -5.99 -12.13
C LEU A 9 19.12 -4.57 -12.71
N TRP A 10 18.65 -3.61 -11.92
CA TRP A 10 18.48 -2.23 -12.36
C TRP A 10 19.77 -1.39 -12.31
N ILE A 11 20.64 -1.70 -11.35
CA ILE A 11 22.01 -1.20 -11.27
C ILE A 11 22.85 -1.73 -12.44
N VAL A 12 22.70 -3.01 -12.81
CA VAL A 12 23.38 -3.62 -13.97
C VAL A 12 22.90 -3.01 -15.28
N PHE A 13 21.59 -2.74 -15.41
CA PHE A 13 21.03 -2.03 -16.55
C PHE A 13 21.53 -0.58 -16.65
N SER A 14 21.73 0.09 -15.50
CA SER A 14 22.29 1.45 -15.45
C SER A 14 23.81 1.49 -15.69
N LEU A 15 24.55 0.46 -15.26
CA LEU A 15 26.01 0.35 -15.45
C LEU A 15 26.38 0.05 -16.91
N MET A 16 25.56 -0.73 -17.62
CA MET A 16 25.76 -1.00 -19.06
C MET A 16 25.59 0.25 -19.93
N VAL A 17 24.83 1.24 -19.47
CA VAL A 17 24.61 2.51 -20.19
C VAL A 17 25.70 3.56 -19.86
N VAL A 18 26.50 3.37 -18.79
CA VAL A 18 27.44 4.39 -18.26
C VAL A 18 28.91 3.94 -18.28
N GLY A 19 29.25 2.76 -18.79
CA GLY A 19 30.62 2.24 -18.73
C GLY A 19 31.63 2.87 -19.69
N LEU A 20 32.25 4.01 -19.34
CA LEU A 20 33.63 4.35 -19.71
C LEU A 20 34.34 5.13 -18.57
N ARG A 21 35.24 4.41 -17.87
CA ARG A 21 36.50 4.85 -17.21
C ARG A 21 36.46 5.37 -15.74
N ALA A 22 36.84 4.46 -14.82
CA ALA A 22 37.88 4.47 -13.74
C ALA A 22 38.16 5.78 -12.94
N GLU A 23 38.47 5.86 -11.63
CA GLU A 23 38.93 4.96 -10.51
C GLU A 23 38.82 5.78 -9.16
N PRO A 24 39.12 5.23 -7.95
CA PRO A 24 38.49 5.58 -6.65
C PRO A 24 39.39 6.32 -5.63
N GLU A 25 38.81 6.79 -4.51
CA GLU A 25 39.51 6.92 -3.22
C GLU A 25 38.56 6.97 -1.99
N GLU A 26 38.98 6.30 -0.91
CA GLU A 26 38.34 6.14 0.41
C GLU A 26 38.41 7.39 1.29
N VAL A 27 37.38 7.68 2.12
CA VAL A 27 37.55 8.27 3.47
C VAL A 27 36.43 7.82 4.42
N THR A 28 36.85 7.32 5.58
CA THR A 28 36.08 6.88 6.75
C THR A 28 35.67 8.06 7.65
N VAL A 29 34.42 8.11 8.14
CA VAL A 29 34.04 8.90 9.35
C VAL A 29 32.91 8.21 10.13
N GLU A 30 33.07 8.13 11.44
CA GLU A 30 32.17 7.52 12.44
C GLU A 30 30.79 8.19 12.57
N PRO A 31 29.72 7.45 12.96
CA PRO A 31 28.42 8.04 13.27
C PRO A 31 28.17 8.20 14.77
N VAL A 32 27.85 9.44 15.16
CA VAL A 32 27.27 9.79 16.46
C VAL A 32 25.85 9.22 16.59
N ALA A 33 25.61 8.52 17.70
CA ALA A 33 24.35 7.87 18.04
C ALA A 33 23.35 8.85 18.67
N SER A 34 22.07 8.83 18.24
CA SER A 34 20.89 9.22 19.06
C SER A 34 19.49 8.98 18.43
N ASP A 35 19.36 8.49 17.19
CA ASP A 35 18.07 8.60 16.46
C ASP A 35 17.09 7.40 16.61
N SER A 36 17.47 6.32 17.29
CA SER A 36 16.68 5.07 17.31
C SER A 36 15.51 5.07 18.30
N GLY A 37 15.62 5.78 19.43
CA GLY A 37 14.59 5.79 20.48
C GLY A 37 13.31 6.52 20.05
N LEU A 38 13.46 7.66 19.38
CA LEU A 38 12.32 8.47 18.92
C LEU A 38 11.48 7.75 17.86
N LYS A 39 12.13 6.98 16.98
CA LYS A 39 11.45 6.26 15.91
C LYS A 39 10.53 5.15 16.43
N PHE A 40 10.98 4.42 17.45
CA PHE A 40 10.16 3.37 18.08
C PHE A 40 8.95 3.96 18.80
N GLU A 41 9.12 5.09 19.49
CA GLU A 41 8.02 5.81 20.15
C GLU A 41 6.97 6.28 19.13
N ILE A 42 7.42 6.82 17.98
CA ILE A 42 6.54 7.25 16.90
C ILE A 42 5.76 6.08 16.30
N GLU A 43 6.39 4.94 16.08
CA GLU A 43 5.74 3.76 15.49
C GLU A 43 4.74 3.11 16.47
N ARG A 44 5.07 3.11 17.77
CA ARG A 44 4.16 2.71 18.86
C ARG A 44 2.96 3.65 18.98
N LEU A 45 3.18 4.96 18.88
CA LEU A 45 2.10 5.94 18.89
C LEU A 45 1.21 5.78 17.66
N ARG A 46 1.80 5.51 16.48
CA ARG A 46 1.05 5.29 15.24
C ARG A 46 0.16 4.06 15.28
N SER A 47 0.65 2.94 15.82
CA SER A 47 -0.17 1.73 15.96
C SER A 47 -1.29 1.92 16.98
N LYS A 48 -1.04 2.66 18.07
CA LYS A 48 -2.06 3.00 19.06
C LYS A 48 -3.10 3.97 18.53
N ILE A 49 -2.70 4.94 17.71
CA ILE A 49 -3.62 5.83 16.99
C ILE A 49 -4.49 5.01 16.03
N SER A 50 -3.88 4.12 15.24
CA SER A 50 -4.65 3.27 14.31
C SER A 50 -5.65 2.34 15.00
N SER A 51 -5.27 1.76 16.16
CA SER A 51 -6.17 0.96 16.98
C SER A 51 -7.32 1.79 17.58
N LEU A 52 -7.01 3.01 18.05
CA LEU A 52 -8.02 3.92 18.58
C LEU A 52 -8.97 4.41 17.49
N GLU A 53 -8.47 4.71 16.29
CA GLU A 53 -9.28 5.09 15.13
C GLU A 53 -10.25 3.97 14.74
N SER A 54 -9.78 2.72 14.69
CA SER A 54 -10.67 1.55 14.46
C SER A 54 -11.75 1.44 15.52
N SER A 55 -11.37 1.53 16.80
CA SER A 55 -12.33 1.43 17.91
C SER A 55 -13.36 2.58 17.92
N ILE A 56 -12.94 3.79 17.54
CA ILE A 56 -13.84 4.94 17.38
C ILE A 56 -14.80 4.72 16.21
N SER A 57 -14.32 4.18 15.08
CA SER A 57 -15.16 3.84 13.93
C SER A 57 -16.22 2.80 14.29
N ASP A 58 -15.82 1.71 14.96
CA ASP A 58 -16.73 0.65 15.40
C ASP A 58 -17.79 1.20 16.37
N LYS A 59 -17.37 2.00 17.36
CA LYS A 59 -18.32 2.65 18.29
C LYS A 59 -19.23 3.66 17.62
N SER A 60 -18.74 4.38 16.60
CA SER A 60 -19.58 5.31 15.83
C SER A 60 -20.66 4.57 15.04
N GLN A 61 -20.32 3.42 14.45
CA GLN A 61 -21.28 2.57 13.77
C GLN A 61 -22.32 1.96 14.74
N GLU A 62 -21.88 1.51 15.91
CA GLU A 62 -22.77 1.00 16.97
C GLU A 62 -23.69 2.10 17.52
N LEU A 63 -23.19 3.32 17.70
CA LEU A 63 -24.03 4.45 18.12
C LEU A 63 -25.10 4.78 17.09
N LYS A 64 -24.76 4.75 15.80
CA LYS A 64 -25.71 5.00 14.71
C LYS A 64 -26.81 3.94 14.65
N SER A 65 -26.48 2.65 14.83
CA SER A 65 -27.51 1.60 14.86
C SER A 65 -28.42 1.69 16.09
N LYS A 66 -27.88 2.12 17.24
CA LYS A 66 -28.67 2.42 18.44
C LYS A 66 -29.56 3.64 18.23
N ASP A 67 -29.07 4.69 17.57
CA ASP A 67 -29.85 5.89 17.25
C ASP A 67 -31.04 5.57 16.31
N ASP A 68 -30.80 4.76 15.28
CA ASP A 68 -31.86 4.25 14.39
C ASP A 68 -32.91 3.45 15.17
N SER A 69 -32.46 2.61 16.13
CA SER A 69 -33.36 1.82 16.98
C SER A 69 -34.17 2.69 17.95
N ILE A 70 -33.56 3.75 18.49
CA ILE A 70 -34.24 4.74 19.36
C ILE A 70 -35.31 5.48 18.54
N SER A 71 -34.98 5.91 17.32
CA SER A 71 -35.93 6.59 16.44
C SER A 71 -37.14 5.71 16.08
N GLN A 72 -36.92 4.40 15.88
CA GLN A 72 -38.01 3.43 15.71
C GLN A 72 -38.89 3.28 16.96
N LEU A 73 -38.28 3.20 18.15
CA LEU A 73 -39.02 3.13 19.41
C LEU A 73 -39.81 4.42 19.68
N GLU A 74 -39.26 5.58 19.37
CA GLU A 74 -39.93 6.88 19.56
C GLU A 74 -41.15 7.02 18.65
N ASN A 75 -41.03 6.64 17.37
CA ASN A 75 -42.18 6.57 16.45
C ASN A 75 -43.28 5.63 16.98
N THR A 76 -42.89 4.47 17.52
CA THR A 76 -43.84 3.50 18.09
C THR A 76 -44.55 4.09 19.32
N ILE A 77 -43.81 4.78 20.20
CA ILE A 77 -44.40 5.45 21.38
C ILE A 77 -45.36 6.55 20.95
N GLN A 78 -45.01 7.32 19.92
CA GLN A 78 -45.89 8.38 19.39
C GLN A 78 -47.18 7.80 18.79
N GLU A 79 -47.10 6.70 18.05
CA GLU A 79 -48.28 5.99 17.52
C GLU A 79 -49.17 5.43 18.64
N LYS A 80 -48.55 4.81 19.66
CA LYS A 80 -49.28 4.25 20.82
C LYS A 80 -49.92 5.34 21.67
N SER A 81 -49.25 6.47 21.90
CA SER A 81 -49.81 7.62 22.63
C SER A 81 -50.97 8.28 21.89
N ALA A 82 -50.88 8.41 20.56
CA ALA A 82 -52.01 8.86 19.74
C ALA A 82 -53.21 7.89 19.84
N SER A 83 -52.95 6.59 19.84
CA SER A 83 -53.98 5.56 20.02
C SER A 83 -54.63 5.64 21.42
N ILE A 84 -53.84 5.87 22.47
CA ILE A 84 -54.33 6.04 23.85
C ILE A 84 -55.18 7.30 23.95
N ALA A 85 -54.76 8.42 23.37
CA ALA A 85 -55.53 9.67 23.37
C ALA A 85 -56.88 9.48 22.62
N SER A 86 -56.87 8.76 21.50
CA SER A 86 -58.10 8.41 20.78
C SER A 86 -59.02 7.55 21.64
N LEU A 87 -58.50 6.51 22.29
CA LEU A 87 -59.29 5.64 23.17
C LEU A 87 -59.81 6.39 24.40
N GLN A 88 -59.02 7.29 25.00
CA GLN A 88 -59.47 8.16 26.09
C GLN A 88 -60.62 9.06 25.66
N SER A 89 -60.55 9.67 24.46
CA SER A 89 -61.65 10.48 23.92
C SER A 89 -62.92 9.66 23.67
N GLU A 90 -62.77 8.40 23.24
CA GLU A 90 -63.89 7.48 23.05
C GLU A 90 -64.52 7.07 24.39
N VAL A 91 -63.71 6.78 25.40
CA VAL A 91 -64.15 6.48 26.76
C VAL A 91 -64.87 7.67 27.39
N GLU A 92 -64.33 8.89 27.27
CA GLU A 92 -65.00 10.11 27.74
C GLU A 92 -66.32 10.37 27.00
N SER A 93 -66.39 10.07 25.69
CA SER A 93 -67.64 10.17 24.92
C SER A 93 -68.70 9.16 25.39
N LEU A 94 -68.27 7.96 25.80
CA LEU A 94 -69.14 6.91 26.33
C LEU A 94 -69.55 7.19 27.77
N GLN A 95 -68.67 7.76 28.60
CA GLN A 95 -68.98 8.23 29.95
C GLN A 95 -70.01 9.38 29.93
N LYS A 96 -69.91 10.29 28.95
CA LYS A 96 -70.88 11.39 28.76
C LYS A 96 -72.23 10.92 28.21
N LYS A 97 -72.29 9.71 27.65
CA LYS A 97 -73.52 9.01 27.23
C LYS A 97 -74.06 8.02 28.26
N GLY A 98 -73.36 7.82 29.38
CA GLY A 98 -73.66 6.86 30.44
C GLY A 98 -74.64 7.35 31.50
N ALA A 99 -75.61 8.19 31.12
CA ALA A 99 -76.72 8.58 31.97
C ALA A 99 -77.99 8.67 31.12
N LEU A 100 -78.48 7.53 30.64
CA LEU A 100 -79.90 7.18 30.51
C LEU A 100 -80.09 5.84 29.76
N ASP A 101 -80.89 5.00 30.40
CA ASP A 101 -81.64 3.83 29.92
C ASP A 101 -80.86 2.54 29.59
N ASP A 102 -80.71 1.75 30.65
CA ASP A 102 -80.73 0.29 30.62
C ASP A 102 -82.01 -0.22 29.93
N GLU A 103 -81.89 -1.38 29.28
CA GLU A 103 -82.97 -2.18 28.64
C GLU A 103 -83.08 -2.13 27.10
N LYS A 104 -82.44 -1.18 26.39
CA LYS A 104 -82.26 -1.26 24.90
C LYS A 104 -80.82 -1.60 24.45
N LEU A 105 -79.92 -1.84 25.40
CA LEU A 105 -78.47 -2.07 25.18
C LEU A 105 -78.10 -3.53 24.83
N ALA A 106 -78.91 -4.52 25.21
CA ALA A 106 -78.59 -5.93 24.96
C ALA A 106 -78.58 -6.30 23.46
N GLY A 107 -79.51 -5.77 22.66
CA GLY A 107 -79.58 -6.03 21.21
C GLY A 107 -78.43 -5.41 20.41
N LYS A 108 -77.95 -4.22 20.80
CA LYS A 108 -76.78 -3.56 20.18
C LYS A 108 -75.45 -4.21 20.62
N ALA A 109 -75.38 -4.69 21.86
CA ALA A 109 -74.23 -5.44 22.35
C ALA A 109 -74.08 -6.78 21.64
N HIS A 110 -75.17 -7.50 21.38
CA HIS A 110 -75.12 -8.77 20.62
C HIS A 110 -74.78 -8.58 19.13
N ALA A 111 -75.26 -7.50 18.49
CA ALA A 111 -74.85 -7.17 17.13
C ALA A 111 -73.35 -6.81 17.04
N ARG A 112 -72.83 -6.04 18.02
CA ARG A 112 -71.39 -5.73 18.13
C ARG A 112 -70.55 -6.96 18.45
N ALA A 113 -71.06 -7.87 19.28
CA ALA A 113 -70.38 -9.13 19.59
C ALA A 113 -70.22 -10.01 18.34
N GLY A 114 -71.26 -10.14 17.51
CA GLY A 114 -71.19 -10.91 16.26
C GLY A 114 -70.29 -10.26 15.19
N GLU A 115 -70.17 -8.93 15.18
CA GLU A 115 -69.21 -8.24 14.30
C GLU A 115 -67.76 -8.39 14.78
N LEU A 116 -67.52 -8.30 16.09
CA LEU A 116 -66.22 -8.60 16.70
C LEU A 116 -65.82 -10.06 16.46
N GLU A 117 -66.74 -11.01 16.53
CA GLU A 117 -66.49 -12.43 16.27
C GLU A 117 -66.04 -12.67 14.82
N LYS A 118 -66.65 -11.98 13.85
CA LYS A 118 -66.19 -12.00 12.45
C LYS A 118 -64.80 -11.39 12.25
N GLN A 119 -64.47 -10.33 12.98
CA GLN A 119 -63.13 -9.73 12.94
C GLN A 119 -62.08 -10.65 13.55
N VAL A 120 -62.42 -11.34 14.66
CA VAL A 120 -61.55 -12.35 15.29
C VAL A 120 -61.29 -13.51 14.33
N GLU A 121 -62.33 -14.03 13.65
CA GLU A 121 -62.14 -15.13 12.69
C GLU A 121 -61.30 -14.68 11.48
N LYS A 122 -61.50 -13.45 10.99
CA LYS A 122 -60.66 -12.88 9.91
C LYS A 122 -59.20 -12.73 10.34
N LEU A 123 -58.95 -12.21 11.53
CA LEU A 123 -57.60 -12.06 12.09
C LEU A 123 -56.94 -13.41 12.31
N LYS A 124 -57.70 -14.41 12.74
CA LYS A 124 -57.20 -15.79 12.93
C LYS A 124 -56.72 -16.40 11.62
N VAL A 125 -57.49 -16.27 10.54
CA VAL A 125 -57.06 -16.72 9.20
C VAL A 125 -55.82 -15.94 8.73
N GLU A 126 -55.77 -14.63 8.94
CA GLU A 126 -54.61 -13.82 8.55
C GLU A 126 -53.35 -14.21 9.33
N ILE A 127 -53.46 -14.45 10.64
CA ILE A 127 -52.37 -14.98 11.48
C ILE A 127 -51.89 -16.32 10.94
N GLU A 128 -52.79 -17.25 10.62
CA GLU A 128 -52.43 -18.58 10.12
C GLU A 128 -51.75 -18.54 8.75
N THR A 129 -52.12 -17.59 7.88
CA THR A 129 -51.42 -17.37 6.60
C THR A 129 -50.06 -16.70 6.79
N ARG A 130 -49.92 -15.79 7.78
CA ARG A 130 -48.64 -15.17 8.11
C ARG A 130 -47.68 -16.17 8.74
N THR A 131 -48.13 -17.05 9.63
CA THR A 131 -47.28 -18.10 10.22
C THR A 131 -46.76 -19.04 9.15
N LYS A 132 -47.62 -19.55 8.25
CA LYS A 132 -47.17 -20.39 7.11
C LYS A 132 -46.12 -19.70 6.22
N LYS A 133 -46.24 -18.39 5.99
CA LYS A 133 -45.23 -17.60 5.26
C LYS A 133 -43.95 -17.41 6.07
N SER A 134 -44.06 -17.24 7.39
CA SER A 134 -42.91 -17.16 8.30
C SER A 134 -42.11 -18.45 8.27
N ASP A 135 -42.77 -19.60 8.41
CA ASP A 135 -42.13 -20.92 8.39
C ASP A 135 -41.41 -21.18 7.06
N ALA A 136 -42.06 -20.84 5.93
CA ALA A 136 -41.43 -20.95 4.61
C ALA A 136 -40.23 -20.02 4.41
N MET A 137 -40.23 -18.84 5.05
CA MET A 137 -39.08 -17.94 5.03
C MET A 137 -37.95 -18.43 5.94
N GLU A 138 -38.28 -19.04 7.07
CA GLU A 138 -37.33 -19.65 8.00
C GLU A 138 -36.61 -20.85 7.37
N GLU A 139 -37.34 -21.75 6.70
CA GLU A 139 -36.72 -22.86 5.95
C GLU A 139 -35.76 -22.34 4.87
N ARG A 140 -36.16 -21.29 4.14
CA ARG A 140 -35.27 -20.65 3.16
C ARG A 140 -34.03 -20.06 3.82
N ALA A 141 -34.18 -19.38 4.96
CA ALA A 141 -33.06 -18.83 5.72
C ALA A 141 -32.06 -19.93 6.12
N ILE A 142 -32.55 -21.04 6.69
CA ILE A 142 -31.73 -22.20 7.08
C ILE A 142 -30.98 -22.78 5.86
N THR A 143 -31.66 -22.94 4.72
CA THR A 143 -30.98 -23.44 3.50
C THR A 143 -29.92 -22.48 2.97
N THR A 144 -30.14 -21.17 3.07
CA THR A 144 -29.14 -20.17 2.67
C THR A 144 -27.96 -20.11 3.64
N GLU A 145 -28.21 -20.23 4.93
CA GLU A 145 -27.16 -20.31 5.96
C GLU A 145 -26.27 -21.53 5.75
N LYS A 146 -26.85 -22.70 5.44
CA LYS A 146 -26.08 -23.90 5.12
C LYS A 146 -25.16 -23.69 3.90
N LYS A 147 -25.67 -23.08 2.83
CA LYS A 147 -24.87 -22.76 1.64
C LYS A 147 -23.76 -21.76 1.93
N VAL A 148 -24.03 -20.76 2.77
CA VAL A 148 -23.00 -19.80 3.22
C VAL A 148 -21.91 -20.53 4.01
N GLY A 149 -22.26 -21.47 4.88
CA GLY A 149 -21.30 -22.32 5.59
C GLY A 149 -20.44 -23.17 4.64
N GLU A 150 -21.04 -23.81 3.64
CA GLU A 150 -20.32 -24.59 2.63
C GLU A 150 -19.35 -23.73 1.80
N LEU A 151 -19.78 -22.54 1.37
CA LEU A 151 -18.94 -21.58 0.66
C LEU A 151 -17.79 -21.06 1.53
N ASN A 152 -18.03 -20.85 2.82
CA ASN A 152 -17.00 -20.41 3.75
C ASN A 152 -15.89 -21.46 3.92
N ILE A 153 -16.26 -22.74 4.04
CA ILE A 153 -15.29 -23.84 4.10
C ILE A 153 -14.50 -23.94 2.78
N ALA A 154 -15.16 -23.76 1.64
CA ALA A 154 -14.49 -23.76 0.34
C ALA A 154 -13.50 -22.59 0.20
N LEU A 155 -13.86 -21.41 0.71
CA LEU A 155 -12.99 -20.23 0.73
C LEU A 155 -11.74 -20.45 1.59
N GLU A 156 -11.90 -21.02 2.78
CA GLU A 156 -10.78 -21.32 3.68
C GLU A 156 -9.81 -22.35 3.06
N ASN A 157 -10.34 -23.36 2.36
CA ASN A 157 -9.52 -24.33 1.64
C ASN A 157 -8.74 -23.69 0.47
N LEU A 158 -9.37 -22.79 -0.28
CA LEU A 158 -8.72 -22.03 -1.35
C LEU A 158 -7.60 -21.13 -0.82
N GLU A 159 -7.82 -20.47 0.32
CA GLU A 159 -6.82 -19.65 0.99
C GLU A 159 -5.59 -20.49 1.39
N LYS A 160 -5.82 -21.68 1.98
CA LYS A 160 -4.74 -22.62 2.33
C LYS A 160 -3.92 -23.06 1.10
N VAL A 161 -4.59 -23.41 0.00
CA VAL A 161 -3.91 -23.80 -1.26
C VAL A 161 -3.09 -22.65 -1.84
N ASN A 162 -3.62 -21.42 -1.80
CA ASN A 162 -2.93 -20.24 -2.30
C ASN A 162 -1.65 -19.95 -1.50
N GLU A 163 -1.73 -19.97 -0.17
CA GLU A 163 -0.55 -19.80 0.69
C GLU A 163 0.48 -20.91 0.47
N ASP A 164 0.06 -22.15 0.23
CA ASP A 164 0.95 -23.24 -0.18
C ASP A 164 1.66 -22.99 -1.52
N GLN A 165 0.93 -22.53 -2.54
CA GLN A 165 1.51 -22.20 -3.84
C GLN A 165 2.50 -21.04 -3.73
N LYS A 166 2.17 -20.00 -2.96
CA LYS A 166 3.06 -18.87 -2.68
C LYS A 166 4.34 -19.29 -1.97
N ARG A 167 4.25 -20.20 -1.00
CA ARG A 167 5.43 -20.80 -0.35
C ARG A 167 6.31 -21.57 -1.34
N LYS A 168 5.72 -22.34 -2.25
CA LYS A 168 6.46 -23.07 -3.30
C LYS A 168 7.17 -22.11 -4.27
N LEU A 169 6.48 -21.06 -4.73
CA LEU A 169 7.04 -20.02 -5.60
C LEU A 169 8.25 -19.31 -4.96
N GLN A 170 8.14 -18.93 -3.69
CA GLN A 170 9.25 -18.30 -2.99
C GLN A 170 10.47 -19.23 -2.85
N LYS A 171 10.26 -20.54 -2.67
CA LYS A 171 11.36 -21.51 -2.62
C LYS A 171 12.07 -21.61 -3.97
N THR A 172 11.31 -21.71 -5.07
CA THR A 172 11.89 -21.77 -6.42
C THR A 172 12.59 -20.46 -6.81
N GLU A 173 12.04 -19.32 -6.41
CA GLU A 173 12.65 -18.01 -6.65
C GLU A 173 14.00 -17.88 -5.93
N ARG A 174 14.10 -18.28 -4.66
CA ARG A 174 15.38 -18.27 -3.93
C ARG A 174 16.40 -19.19 -4.58
N ALA A 175 15.99 -20.39 -5.00
CA ALA A 175 16.88 -21.34 -5.68
C ALA A 175 17.41 -20.77 -7.01
N LEU A 176 16.53 -20.14 -7.80
CA LEU A 176 16.91 -19.47 -9.04
C LEU A 176 17.93 -18.36 -8.78
N GLN A 177 17.68 -17.50 -7.80
CA GLN A 177 18.57 -16.38 -7.54
C GLN A 177 19.93 -16.83 -6.98
N VAL A 178 20.00 -17.93 -6.23
CA VAL A 178 21.28 -18.53 -5.82
C VAL A 178 22.03 -19.05 -7.05
N ALA A 179 21.35 -19.72 -7.97
CA ALA A 179 21.96 -20.19 -9.21
C ALA A 179 22.48 -19.03 -10.08
N GLU A 180 21.75 -17.92 -10.16
CA GLU A 180 22.19 -16.70 -10.86
C GLU A 180 23.42 -16.05 -10.21
N GLU A 181 23.44 -15.95 -8.88
CA GLU A 181 24.58 -15.38 -8.13
C GLU A 181 25.84 -16.25 -8.27
N GLU A 182 25.71 -17.58 -8.21
CA GLU A 182 26.82 -18.50 -8.43
C GLU A 182 27.33 -18.43 -9.88
N LEU A 183 26.42 -18.31 -10.87
CA LEU A 183 26.81 -18.13 -12.27
C LEU A 183 27.61 -16.84 -12.47
N LEU A 184 27.14 -15.72 -11.91
CA LEU A 184 27.85 -14.45 -12.00
C LEU A 184 29.22 -14.51 -11.32
N ARG A 185 29.32 -15.17 -10.15
CA ARG A 185 30.60 -15.37 -9.45
C ARG A 185 31.58 -16.18 -10.30
N VAL A 186 31.14 -17.31 -10.84
CA VAL A 186 31.97 -18.16 -11.71
C VAL A 186 32.41 -17.40 -12.95
N HIS A 187 31.53 -16.58 -13.53
CA HIS A 187 31.88 -15.77 -14.69
C HIS A 187 32.92 -14.67 -14.36
N LEU A 188 32.75 -13.98 -13.24
CA LEU A 188 33.73 -12.99 -12.77
C LEU A 188 35.08 -13.64 -12.42
N GLU A 189 35.07 -14.83 -11.82
CA GLU A 189 36.29 -15.59 -11.52
C GLU A 189 36.98 -16.09 -12.80
N ALA A 190 36.23 -16.56 -13.78
CA ALA A 190 36.78 -16.97 -15.08
C ALA A 190 37.39 -15.76 -15.83
N THR A 191 36.73 -14.61 -15.82
CA THR A 191 37.23 -13.40 -16.47
C THR A 191 38.43 -12.80 -15.76
N SER A 192 38.49 -12.81 -14.42
CA SER A 192 39.65 -12.36 -13.67
C SER A 192 40.86 -13.28 -13.89
N LYS A 193 40.67 -14.60 -13.80
CA LYS A 193 41.72 -15.59 -14.13
C LYS A 193 42.20 -15.44 -15.57
N SER A 194 41.29 -15.21 -16.52
CA SER A 194 41.65 -14.96 -17.92
C SER A 194 42.50 -13.70 -18.08
N LYS A 195 42.22 -12.61 -17.35
CA LYS A 195 43.03 -11.38 -17.39
C LYS A 195 44.42 -11.60 -16.82
N VAL A 196 44.51 -12.25 -15.65
CA VAL A 196 45.80 -12.62 -15.03
C VAL A 196 46.63 -13.49 -15.97
N ILE A 197 45.99 -14.47 -16.63
CA ILE A 197 46.64 -15.27 -17.67
C ILE A 197 47.12 -14.35 -18.81
N SER A 198 46.27 -13.49 -19.37
CA SER A 198 46.68 -12.61 -20.49
C SER A 198 47.82 -11.65 -20.15
N GLU A 199 47.89 -11.16 -18.91
CA GLU A 199 48.93 -10.24 -18.44
C GLU A 199 50.27 -10.95 -18.20
N ILE A 200 50.24 -12.12 -17.55
CA ILE A 200 51.44 -12.96 -17.33
C ILE A 200 52.01 -13.48 -18.65
N HIS A 201 51.13 -13.74 -19.63
CA HIS A 201 51.49 -14.39 -20.88
C HIS A 201 51.85 -13.41 -22.00
N GLY A 202 51.41 -12.14 -21.94
CA GLY A 202 51.68 -11.13 -22.95
C GLY A 202 53.15 -10.69 -23.06
N ALA A 203 53.96 -10.93 -22.02
CA ALA A 203 55.38 -10.53 -21.98
C ALA A 203 56.36 -11.71 -21.79
N TRP A 204 55.88 -12.94 -21.58
CA TRP A 204 56.72 -14.09 -21.22
C TRP A 204 56.19 -15.43 -21.77
N LEU A 205 55.58 -15.47 -22.95
CA LEU A 205 55.25 -16.73 -23.63
C LEU A 205 56.33 -17.08 -24.66
N PRO A 206 57.12 -18.14 -24.45
CA PRO A 206 57.98 -18.67 -25.51
C PRO A 206 57.14 -18.99 -26.76
N PRO A 207 57.64 -18.75 -27.99
CA PRO A 207 56.89 -18.98 -29.23
C PRO A 207 56.28 -20.38 -29.38
N TRP A 208 56.90 -21.41 -28.78
CA TRP A 208 56.39 -22.79 -28.78
C TRP A 208 55.15 -22.98 -27.90
N LEU A 209 54.98 -22.21 -26.82
CA LEU A 209 53.83 -22.31 -25.92
C LEU A 209 52.64 -21.48 -26.45
N ALA A 210 52.91 -20.33 -27.09
CA ALA A 210 51.90 -19.56 -27.79
C ALA A 210 51.25 -20.37 -28.93
N THR A 211 52.04 -21.13 -29.69
CA THR A 211 51.54 -22.05 -30.73
C THR A 211 50.74 -23.22 -30.14
N HIS A 212 51.09 -23.69 -28.94
CA HIS A 212 50.34 -24.74 -28.25
C HIS A 212 48.98 -24.25 -27.73
N ILE A 213 48.94 -23.03 -27.14
CA ILE A 213 47.70 -22.38 -26.70
C ILE A 213 46.78 -22.11 -27.89
N ALA A 214 47.31 -21.62 -29.01
CA ALA A 214 46.54 -21.41 -30.24
C ALA A 214 45.92 -22.73 -30.75
N ARG A 215 46.67 -23.84 -30.71
CA ARG A 215 46.14 -25.17 -31.05
C ARG A 215 45.00 -25.62 -30.15
N TYR A 216 45.12 -25.41 -28.84
CA TYR A 216 44.05 -25.74 -27.90
C TYR A 216 42.82 -24.85 -28.06
N GLN A 217 43.02 -23.57 -28.38
CA GLN A 217 41.92 -22.66 -28.71
C GLN A 217 41.18 -23.10 -29.97
N ASP A 218 41.89 -23.50 -31.02
CA ASP A 218 41.28 -24.07 -32.23
C ASP A 218 40.54 -25.38 -31.94
N LEU A 219 41.11 -26.27 -31.12
CA LEU A 219 40.46 -27.52 -30.74
C LEU A 219 39.19 -27.30 -29.90
N ALA A 220 39.23 -26.32 -28.99
CA ALA A 220 38.08 -25.94 -28.19
C ALA A 220 36.99 -25.26 -29.04
N ALA A 221 37.38 -24.39 -29.98
CA ALA A 221 36.47 -23.73 -30.90
C ALA A 221 35.81 -24.73 -31.86
N THR A 222 36.56 -25.70 -32.39
CA THR A 222 36.03 -26.78 -33.23
C THR A 222 35.04 -27.64 -32.44
N HIS A 223 35.41 -28.08 -31.23
CA HIS A 223 34.51 -28.88 -30.39
C HIS A 223 33.24 -28.12 -29.97
N TRP A 224 33.35 -26.82 -29.66
CA TRP A 224 32.22 -25.95 -29.40
C TRP A 224 31.28 -25.84 -30.60
N ASN A 225 31.84 -25.68 -31.81
CA ASN A 225 31.04 -25.57 -33.02
C ASN A 225 30.37 -26.90 -33.42
N GLU A 226 31.05 -28.04 -33.18
CA GLU A 226 30.52 -29.36 -33.50
C GLU A 226 29.45 -29.84 -32.51
N HIS A 227 29.62 -29.58 -31.21
CA HIS A 227 28.79 -30.19 -30.17
C HIS A 227 28.02 -29.17 -29.32
N GLY A 228 28.63 -28.03 -28.98
CA GLY A 228 28.03 -27.05 -28.08
C GLY A 228 26.98 -26.16 -28.76
N LYS A 229 27.34 -25.58 -29.90
CA LYS A 229 26.48 -24.67 -30.67
C LYS A 229 25.16 -25.32 -31.13
N PRO A 230 25.14 -26.56 -31.65
CA PRO A 230 23.89 -27.18 -32.08
C PRO A 230 22.91 -27.41 -30.93
N VAL A 231 23.42 -27.79 -29.74
CA VAL A 231 22.58 -28.00 -28.55
C VAL A 231 21.96 -26.69 -28.07
N LEU A 232 22.73 -25.60 -28.08
CA LEU A 232 22.24 -24.27 -27.74
C LEU A 232 21.19 -23.77 -28.74
N ASP A 233 21.43 -23.97 -30.03
CA ASP A 233 20.49 -23.58 -31.09
C ASP A 233 19.16 -24.33 -30.98
N VAL A 234 19.19 -25.65 -30.71
CA VAL A 234 17.98 -26.45 -30.45
C VAL A 234 17.23 -25.96 -29.22
N PHE A 235 17.94 -25.59 -28.15
CA PHE A 235 17.32 -25.04 -26.95
C PHE A 235 16.65 -23.69 -27.22
N LEU A 236 17.33 -22.77 -27.91
CA LEU A 236 16.78 -21.47 -28.28
C LEU A 236 15.56 -21.60 -29.20
N GLN A 237 15.61 -22.52 -30.17
CA GLN A 237 14.47 -22.83 -31.03
C GLN A 237 13.27 -23.30 -30.20
N LYS A 238 13.48 -24.27 -29.30
CA LYS A 238 12.40 -24.82 -28.46
C LYS A 238 11.81 -23.79 -27.49
N ALA A 239 12.64 -22.89 -26.97
CA ALA A 239 12.20 -21.76 -26.17
C ALA A 239 11.32 -20.79 -26.98
N SER A 240 11.72 -20.50 -28.23
CA SER A 240 10.95 -19.63 -29.14
C SER A 240 9.62 -20.26 -29.59
N GLU A 241 9.59 -21.57 -29.80
CA GLU A 241 8.35 -22.29 -30.14
C GLU A 241 7.36 -22.26 -28.97
N LYS A 242 7.86 -22.39 -27.73
CA LYS A 242 7.03 -22.32 -26.53
C LYS A 242 6.51 -20.92 -26.24
N SER A 243 7.31 -19.88 -26.50
CA SER A 243 6.83 -18.49 -26.37
C SER A 243 5.77 -18.17 -27.44
N ALA A 244 5.96 -18.62 -28.68
CA ALA A 244 4.94 -18.49 -29.74
C ALA A 244 3.64 -19.24 -29.40
N GLN A 245 3.74 -20.42 -28.77
CA GLN A 245 2.58 -21.18 -28.29
C GLN A 245 1.83 -20.43 -27.18
N ALA A 246 2.55 -19.81 -26.24
CA ALA A 246 1.96 -18.99 -25.18
C ALA A 246 1.29 -17.72 -25.73
N GLN A 247 1.88 -17.11 -26.78
CA GLN A 247 1.29 -15.96 -27.45
C GLN A 247 -0.05 -16.30 -28.13
N LYS A 248 -0.11 -17.41 -28.87
CA LYS A 248 -1.37 -17.91 -29.48
C LYS A 248 -2.44 -18.23 -28.45
N TRP A 249 -2.05 -18.72 -27.27
CA TRP A 249 -2.99 -18.98 -26.17
C TRP A 249 -3.55 -17.68 -25.57
N ALA A 250 -2.73 -16.63 -25.45
CA ALA A 250 -3.13 -15.36 -24.85
C ALA A 250 -4.00 -14.48 -25.78
N GLU A 251 -3.83 -14.60 -27.09
CA GLU A 251 -4.52 -13.83 -28.12
C GLU A 251 -6.06 -13.83 -27.99
N PRO A 252 -6.77 -14.97 -27.87
CA PRO A 252 -8.23 -14.97 -27.69
C PRO A 252 -8.69 -14.34 -26.36
N HIS A 253 -7.89 -14.45 -25.29
CA HIS A 253 -8.20 -13.84 -24.01
C HIS A 253 -8.00 -12.32 -24.04
N LEU A 254 -6.99 -11.84 -24.76
CA LEU A 254 -6.76 -10.42 -25.00
C LEU A 254 -7.87 -9.79 -25.85
N GLU A 255 -8.28 -10.47 -26.92
CA GLU A 255 -9.41 -10.03 -27.76
C GLU A 255 -10.74 -10.06 -27.00
N THR A 256 -10.94 -11.03 -26.11
CA THR A 256 -12.11 -11.06 -25.21
C THR A 256 -12.09 -9.91 -24.21
N ALA A 257 -10.93 -9.60 -23.63
CA ALA A 257 -10.78 -8.45 -22.74
C ALA A 257 -11.06 -7.14 -23.48
N LYS A 258 -10.53 -7.01 -24.71
CA LYS A 258 -10.71 -5.83 -25.57
C LYS A 258 -12.17 -5.61 -25.94
N THR A 259 -12.88 -6.67 -26.32
CA THR A 259 -14.24 -6.54 -26.85
C THR A 259 -15.33 -6.57 -25.77
N LYS A 260 -15.16 -7.31 -24.67
CA LYS A 260 -16.19 -7.45 -23.63
C LYS A 260 -15.91 -6.63 -22.37
N TRP A 261 -14.67 -6.55 -21.93
CA TRP A 261 -14.36 -6.01 -20.60
C TRP A 261 -14.08 -4.51 -20.65
N ILE A 262 -13.30 -4.04 -21.63
CA ILE A 262 -13.01 -2.60 -21.79
C ILE A 262 -14.27 -1.75 -21.89
N PRO A 263 -15.29 -2.06 -22.73
CA PRO A 263 -16.49 -1.23 -22.80
C PRO A 263 -17.32 -1.28 -21.51
N VAL A 264 -17.45 -2.44 -20.86
CA VAL A 264 -18.18 -2.57 -19.59
C VAL A 264 -17.52 -1.79 -18.47
N VAL A 265 -16.19 -1.84 -18.37
CA VAL A 265 -15.44 -1.06 -17.39
C VAL A 265 -15.57 0.44 -17.68
N LYS A 266 -15.52 0.84 -18.95
CA LYS A 266 -15.69 2.24 -19.35
C LYS A 266 -17.07 2.77 -19.01
N GLU A 267 -18.12 2.00 -19.28
CA GLU A 267 -19.50 2.33 -18.94
C GLU A 267 -19.68 2.46 -17.42
N LYS A 268 -19.21 1.45 -16.66
CA LYS A 268 -19.27 1.50 -15.20
C LYS A 268 -18.47 2.66 -14.61
N TRP A 269 -17.32 2.98 -15.20
CA TRP A 269 -16.52 4.13 -14.78
C TRP A 269 -17.26 5.45 -15.00
N VAL A 270 -17.91 5.63 -16.15
CA VAL A 270 -18.72 6.82 -16.44
C VAL A 270 -19.88 6.93 -15.43
N THR A 271 -20.61 5.85 -15.16
CA THR A 271 -21.71 5.86 -14.17
C THR A 271 -21.23 6.16 -12.75
N PHE A 272 -20.06 5.66 -12.38
CA PHE A 272 -19.45 5.93 -11.09
C PHE A 272 -19.01 7.38 -10.98
N THR A 273 -18.38 7.94 -12.02
CA THR A 273 -18.00 9.36 -12.04
C THR A 273 -19.22 10.27 -11.93
N THR A 274 -20.31 9.98 -12.65
CA THR A 274 -21.55 10.78 -12.55
C THR A 274 -22.22 10.70 -11.17
N PHE A 275 -22.06 9.58 -10.46
CA PHE A 275 -22.59 9.42 -9.11
C PHE A 275 -21.73 10.18 -8.08
N VAL A 276 -20.41 10.13 -8.20
CA VAL A 276 -19.47 10.67 -7.21
C VAL A 276 -19.25 12.18 -7.37
N GLU A 277 -19.29 12.70 -8.60
CA GLU A 277 -19.07 14.11 -8.94
C GLU A 277 -19.88 15.11 -8.08
N PRO A 278 -21.22 14.97 -7.90
CA PRO A 278 -21.98 15.88 -7.04
C PRO A 278 -21.59 15.78 -5.56
N HIS A 279 -21.21 14.60 -5.08
CA HIS A 279 -20.78 14.42 -3.69
C HIS A 279 -19.41 15.05 -3.42
N VAL A 280 -18.47 14.90 -4.35
CA VAL A 280 -17.15 15.56 -4.24
C VAL A 280 -17.30 17.08 -4.29
N HIS A 281 -18.14 17.60 -5.19
CA HIS A 281 -18.44 19.04 -5.23
C HIS A 281 -19.07 19.53 -3.91
N THR A 282 -20.03 18.79 -3.36
CA THR A 282 -20.69 19.15 -2.09
C THR A 282 -19.74 19.12 -0.90
N VAL A 283 -18.89 18.10 -0.80
CA VAL A 283 -17.88 18.01 0.27
C VAL A 283 -16.84 19.12 0.11
N SER A 284 -16.43 19.41 -1.12
CA SER A 284 -15.49 20.49 -1.42
C SER A 284 -16.05 21.85 -0.99
N THR A 285 -17.27 22.21 -1.39
CA THR A 285 -17.89 23.49 -1.01
C THR A 285 -18.08 23.61 0.50
N ARG A 286 -18.62 22.56 1.15
CA ARG A 286 -18.76 22.50 2.62
C ARG A 286 -17.42 22.65 3.34
N SER A 287 -16.36 22.03 2.82
CA SER A 287 -15.03 22.11 3.43
C SER A 287 -14.44 23.52 3.35
N VAL A 288 -14.68 24.25 2.25
CA VAL A 288 -14.26 25.64 2.08
C VAL A 288 -15.02 26.55 3.05
N GLU A 289 -16.34 26.37 3.16
CA GLU A 289 -17.18 27.14 4.11
C GLU A 289 -16.72 26.93 5.55
N VAL A 290 -16.50 25.67 5.97
CA VAL A 290 -16.00 25.35 7.31
C VAL A 290 -14.62 25.95 7.54
N TYR A 291 -13.74 25.92 6.54
CA TYR A 291 -12.41 26.53 6.63
C TYR A 291 -12.49 28.04 6.80
N GLU A 292 -13.35 28.75 6.05
CA GLU A 292 -13.53 30.20 6.18
C GLU A 292 -14.13 30.59 7.54
N VAL A 293 -15.11 29.84 8.04
CA VAL A 293 -15.68 30.03 9.40
C VAL A 293 -14.63 29.79 10.47
N CYS A 294 -13.86 28.71 10.35
CA CYS A 294 -12.77 28.39 11.27
C CYS A 294 -11.70 29.48 11.26
N ARG A 295 -11.28 29.92 10.07
CA ARG A 295 -10.29 30.99 9.89
C ARG A 295 -10.78 32.30 10.50
N SER A 296 -12.00 32.73 10.21
CA SER A 296 -12.56 33.98 10.75
C SER A 296 -12.72 33.95 12.28
N THR A 297 -13.06 32.78 12.85
CA THR A 297 -13.21 32.60 14.30
C THR A 297 -11.86 32.57 15.03
N ILE A 298 -10.85 31.92 14.44
CA ILE A 298 -9.53 31.75 15.06
C ILE A 298 -8.65 33.00 14.90
N THR A 299 -8.79 33.75 13.80
CA THR A 299 -8.00 34.97 13.53
C THR A 299 -7.92 35.95 14.71
N PRO A 300 -9.02 36.36 15.37
CA PRO A 300 -8.94 37.28 16.51
C PRO A 300 -8.22 36.68 17.74
N HIS A 301 -8.25 35.35 17.90
CA HIS A 301 -7.55 34.66 19.00
C HIS A 301 -6.03 34.60 18.73
N ILE A 302 -5.63 34.34 17.48
CA ILE A 302 -4.22 34.39 17.08
C ILE A 302 -3.66 35.80 17.28
N VAL A 303 -4.40 36.84 16.87
CA VAL A 303 -3.98 38.24 17.06
C VAL A 303 -3.82 38.56 18.55
N LYS A 304 -4.77 38.16 19.42
CA LYS A 304 -4.65 38.34 20.87
C LYS A 304 -3.44 37.61 21.47
N VAL A 305 -3.18 36.38 21.05
CA VAL A 305 -2.00 35.62 21.51
C VAL A 305 -0.71 36.28 21.01
N GLN A 306 -0.70 36.82 19.80
CA GLN A 306 0.43 37.55 19.23
C GLN A 306 0.68 38.88 19.96
N GLU A 307 -0.37 39.62 20.32
CA GLU A 307 -0.27 40.84 21.12
C GLU A 307 0.23 40.55 22.54
N LEU A 308 -0.27 39.48 23.17
CA LEU A 308 0.15 39.08 24.51
C LEU A 308 1.59 38.54 24.55
N SER A 309 2.00 37.80 23.52
CA SER A 309 3.35 37.24 23.43
C SER A 309 4.39 38.26 22.94
N GLY A 310 3.98 39.31 22.23
CA GLY A 310 4.85 40.35 21.71
C GLY A 310 5.85 40.91 22.73
N PRO A 311 5.41 41.39 23.92
CA PRO A 311 6.31 41.90 24.96
C PRO A 311 7.30 40.85 25.47
N TYR A 312 6.87 39.60 25.68
CA TYR A 312 7.74 38.52 26.15
C TYR A 312 8.78 38.11 25.09
N VAL A 313 8.37 38.06 23.82
CA VAL A 313 9.28 37.80 22.69
C VAL A 313 10.29 38.96 22.54
N GLN A 314 9.85 40.20 22.73
CA GLN A 314 10.75 41.35 22.71
C GLN A 314 11.77 41.31 23.87
N GLU A 315 11.34 40.94 25.07
CA GLU A 315 12.25 40.82 26.22
C GLU A 315 13.23 39.65 26.06
N ALA A 316 12.74 38.49 25.61
CA ALA A 316 13.58 37.36 25.24
C ALA A 316 14.56 37.73 24.12
N ARG A 317 14.13 38.55 23.15
CA ARG A 317 15.00 39.07 22.08
C ARG A 317 16.06 40.02 22.64
N LYS A 318 15.74 40.91 23.58
CA LYS A 318 16.74 41.78 24.24
C LYS A 318 17.80 40.96 24.98
N VAL A 319 17.38 39.91 25.69
CA VAL A 319 18.29 39.04 26.43
C VAL A 319 19.13 38.16 25.51
N SER A 320 18.53 37.54 24.49
CA SER A 320 19.21 36.59 23.60
C SER A 320 20.07 37.24 22.52
N LYS A 321 19.69 38.42 22.01
CA LYS A 321 20.39 39.12 20.94
C LYS A 321 21.89 39.32 21.21
N PRO A 322 22.37 39.81 22.38
CA PRO A 322 23.80 39.93 22.62
C PRO A 322 24.55 38.59 22.62
N TYR A 323 23.93 37.49 23.05
CA TYR A 323 24.53 36.15 23.00
C TYR A 323 24.56 35.60 21.57
N ILE A 324 23.48 35.78 20.80
CA ILE A 324 23.42 35.40 19.38
C ILE A 324 24.45 36.20 18.58
N ASP A 325 24.55 37.51 18.82
CA ASP A 325 25.54 38.38 18.17
C ASP A 325 26.97 37.98 18.56
N ARG A 326 27.18 37.56 19.81
CA ARG A 326 28.48 37.02 20.27
C ARG A 326 28.82 35.69 19.60
N ILE A 327 27.86 34.77 19.47
CA ILE A 327 28.07 33.50 18.75
C ILE A 327 28.31 33.78 17.27
N ALA A 328 27.55 34.69 16.66
CA ALA A 328 27.71 35.07 15.27
C ALA A 328 29.08 35.71 15.01
N THR A 329 29.54 36.61 15.87
CA THR A 329 30.87 37.24 15.75
C THR A 329 32.01 36.25 15.94
N ILE A 330 31.90 35.30 16.87
CA ILE A 330 32.88 34.22 17.05
C ILE A 330 32.89 33.29 15.83
N THR A 331 31.71 32.93 15.33
CA THR A 331 31.56 31.91 14.28
C THR A 331 31.83 32.47 12.88
N LYS A 332 31.63 33.78 12.66
CA LYS A 332 31.83 34.49 11.38
C LYS A 332 33.18 34.20 10.72
N PRO A 333 34.35 34.38 11.37
CA PRO A 333 35.64 34.10 10.73
C PRO A 333 35.82 32.61 10.39
N HIS A 334 35.23 31.68 11.16
CA HIS A 334 35.30 30.24 10.88
C HIS A 334 34.42 29.85 9.69
N VAL A 335 33.22 30.42 9.59
CA VAL A 335 32.32 30.21 8.44
C VAL A 335 32.88 30.86 7.18
N GLU A 336 33.45 32.06 7.27
CA GLU A 336 34.11 32.72 6.14
C GLU A 336 35.32 31.91 5.66
N ARG A 337 36.15 31.39 6.58
CA ARG A 337 37.27 30.49 6.23
C ARG A 337 36.77 29.19 5.59
N ALA A 338 35.72 28.58 6.13
CA ALA A 338 35.10 27.40 5.53
C ALA A 338 34.55 27.71 4.13
N HIS A 339 33.92 28.87 3.93
CA HIS A 339 33.43 29.30 2.63
C HIS A 339 34.56 29.49 1.61
N VAL A 340 35.68 30.10 2.01
CA VAL A 340 36.87 30.26 1.14
C VAL A 340 37.50 28.91 0.78
N VAL A 341 37.63 28.00 1.75
CA VAL A 341 38.19 26.65 1.53
C VAL A 341 37.26 25.79 0.67
N LEU A 342 35.94 25.91 0.85
CA LEU A 342 34.95 25.16 0.08
C LEU A 342 34.67 25.76 -1.30
N LYS A 343 34.98 27.04 -1.54
CA LYS A 343 34.75 27.74 -2.83
C LYS A 343 35.23 26.97 -4.08
N PRO A 344 36.45 26.40 -4.14
CA PRO A 344 36.85 25.61 -5.30
C PRO A 344 36.02 24.33 -5.47
N TYR A 345 35.62 23.68 -4.38
CA TYR A 345 34.82 22.46 -4.40
C TYR A 345 33.36 22.74 -4.77
N THR A 346 32.77 23.83 -4.27
CA THR A 346 31.42 24.25 -4.64
C THR A 346 31.36 24.66 -6.10
N ASN A 347 32.36 25.38 -6.62
CA ASN A 347 32.44 25.71 -8.05
C ASN A 347 32.55 24.45 -8.93
N ARG A 348 33.35 23.46 -8.51
CA ARG A 348 33.46 22.18 -9.21
C ARG A 348 32.15 21.38 -9.17
N ALA A 349 31.44 21.40 -8.04
CA ALA A 349 30.14 20.77 -7.89
C ALA A 349 29.07 21.46 -8.74
N VAL A 350 29.04 22.80 -8.77
CA VAL A 350 28.12 23.58 -9.62
C VAL A 350 28.38 23.31 -11.10
N TYR A 351 29.65 23.25 -11.52
CA TYR A 351 30.00 22.90 -12.90
C TYR A 351 29.59 21.46 -13.27
N ALA A 352 29.89 20.48 -12.40
CA ALA A 352 29.49 19.10 -12.61
C ALA A 352 27.96 18.94 -12.65
N TYR A 353 27.24 19.65 -11.78
CA TYR A 353 25.78 19.68 -11.75
C TYR A 353 25.19 20.35 -13.00
N GLY A 354 25.79 21.44 -13.48
CA GLY A 354 25.41 22.08 -14.74
C GLY A 354 25.54 21.13 -15.93
N LYS A 355 26.69 20.45 -16.05
CA LYS A 355 26.92 19.44 -17.08
C LYS A 355 25.96 18.25 -16.98
N PHE A 356 25.61 17.84 -15.75
CA PHE A 356 24.61 16.81 -15.50
C PHE A 356 23.19 17.27 -15.89
N LEU A 357 22.82 18.52 -15.63
CA LEU A 357 21.53 19.07 -16.03
C LEU A 357 21.41 19.16 -17.56
N GLU A 358 22.46 19.57 -18.26
CA GLU A 358 22.49 19.58 -19.72
C GLU A 358 22.34 18.16 -20.31
N SER A 359 23.06 17.18 -19.76
CA SER A 359 22.92 15.79 -20.20
C SER A 359 21.56 15.19 -19.85
N ALA A 360 21.02 15.49 -18.67
CA ALA A 360 19.67 15.06 -18.28
C ALA A 360 18.60 15.68 -19.18
N THR A 361 18.75 16.95 -19.56
CA THR A 361 17.80 17.64 -20.45
C THR A 361 17.83 17.06 -21.86
N THR A 362 19.02 16.81 -22.41
CA THR A 362 19.16 16.18 -23.73
C THR A 362 18.63 14.74 -23.73
N TYR A 363 18.92 13.95 -22.69
CA TYR A 363 18.37 12.60 -22.55
C TYR A 363 16.85 12.61 -22.38
N HIS A 364 16.30 13.54 -21.58
CA HIS A 364 14.86 13.71 -21.42
C HIS A 364 14.17 13.97 -22.77
N GLN A 365 14.74 14.85 -23.60
CA GLN A 365 14.24 15.11 -24.96
C GLN A 365 14.31 13.86 -25.86
N GLN A 366 15.39 13.07 -25.78
CA GLN A 366 15.50 11.81 -26.53
C GLN A 366 14.45 10.78 -26.09
N VAL A 367 14.25 10.63 -24.77
CA VAL A 367 13.24 9.72 -24.22
C VAL A 367 11.84 10.20 -24.58
N GLN A 368 11.55 11.50 -24.56
CA GLN A 368 10.29 12.05 -25.06
C GLN A 368 10.02 11.61 -26.50
N GLY A 369 11.02 11.72 -27.39
CA GLY A 369 10.90 11.27 -28.79
C GLY A 369 10.60 9.78 -28.90
N ALA A 370 11.37 8.93 -28.19
CA ALA A 370 11.20 7.47 -28.23
C ALA A 370 9.88 7.00 -27.60
N VAL A 371 9.45 7.65 -26.51
CA VAL A 371 8.16 7.40 -25.86
C VAL A 371 7.03 7.81 -26.79
N GLN A 372 7.10 9.00 -27.38
CA GLN A 372 6.09 9.47 -28.34
C GLN A 372 5.97 8.54 -29.55
N GLU A 373 7.09 8.09 -30.10
CA GLU A 373 7.12 7.13 -31.21
C GLU A 373 6.45 5.80 -30.82
N LYS A 374 6.80 5.23 -29.65
CA LYS A 374 6.17 3.99 -29.16
C LYS A 374 4.68 4.15 -28.87
N LEU A 375 4.25 5.28 -28.30
CA LEU A 375 2.84 5.52 -28.03
C LEU A 375 2.03 5.66 -29.32
N ILE A 376 2.58 6.31 -30.36
CA ILE A 376 1.92 6.46 -31.66
C ILE A 376 1.87 5.12 -32.43
N LYS A 377 2.87 4.25 -32.25
CA LYS A 377 2.98 2.95 -32.93
C LYS A 377 1.87 1.95 -32.56
N HIS A 378 1.27 2.04 -31.37
CA HIS A 378 0.17 1.17 -30.96
C HIS A 378 -1.17 1.93 -30.94
N GLU A 379 -2.20 1.38 -31.61
CA GLU A 379 -3.51 2.03 -31.70
C GLU A 379 -4.17 2.32 -30.33
N LEU A 380 -3.91 1.49 -29.31
CA LEU A 380 -4.44 1.67 -27.95
C LEU A 380 -3.79 2.83 -27.19
N THR A 381 -2.51 3.10 -27.44
CA THR A 381 -1.75 4.14 -26.74
C THR A 381 -1.67 5.44 -27.53
N LYS A 382 -2.13 5.44 -28.78
CA LYS A 382 -2.15 6.63 -29.65
C LYS A 382 -2.96 7.78 -29.05
N SER A 383 -4.06 7.49 -28.34
CA SER A 383 -4.85 8.49 -27.61
C SER A 383 -4.17 9.01 -26.33
N LEU A 384 -3.19 8.27 -25.81
CA LEU A 384 -2.37 8.66 -24.64
C LEU A 384 -1.10 9.45 -25.02
N ALA A 385 -0.82 9.63 -26.31
CA ALA A 385 0.33 10.39 -26.81
C ALA A 385 0.15 11.92 -26.66
N THR A 386 -0.36 12.38 -25.53
CA THR A 386 -0.47 13.81 -25.22
C THR A 386 0.89 14.35 -24.81
N LYS A 387 1.18 15.62 -25.16
CA LYS A 387 2.48 16.26 -24.87
C LYS A 387 2.83 16.21 -23.38
N GLU A 388 1.83 16.39 -22.52
CA GLU A 388 1.98 16.34 -21.06
C GLU A 388 2.35 14.93 -20.57
N LEU A 389 1.66 13.89 -21.04
CA LEU A 389 1.91 12.52 -20.60
C LEU A 389 3.27 12.01 -21.09
N VAL A 390 3.65 12.32 -22.33
CA VAL A 390 5.00 12.03 -22.86
C VAL A 390 6.07 12.73 -22.02
N TRP A 391 5.85 13.99 -21.63
CA TRP A 391 6.76 14.73 -20.77
C TRP A 391 6.88 14.09 -19.38
N PHE A 392 5.77 13.71 -18.75
CA PHE A 392 5.76 13.05 -17.44
C PHE A 392 6.41 11.67 -17.49
N LEU A 393 6.16 10.87 -18.53
CA LEU A 393 6.72 9.53 -18.65
C LEU A 393 8.23 9.58 -18.89
N ALA A 394 8.70 10.53 -19.71
CA ALA A 394 10.12 10.78 -19.89
C ALA A 394 10.80 11.28 -18.60
N SER A 395 10.14 12.18 -17.86
CA SER A 395 10.61 12.63 -16.55
C SER A 395 10.68 11.49 -15.54
N ALA A 396 9.67 10.60 -15.51
CA ALA A 396 9.65 9.43 -14.65
C ALA A 396 10.77 8.44 -15.00
N SER A 397 11.01 8.18 -16.29
CA SER A 397 12.14 7.34 -16.73
C SER A 397 13.50 7.89 -16.30
N LEU A 398 13.65 9.20 -16.17
CA LEU A 398 14.89 9.85 -15.72
C LEU A 398 15.00 9.92 -14.17
N ALA A 399 13.88 10.12 -13.48
CA ALA A 399 13.85 10.28 -12.02
C ALA A 399 13.91 8.95 -11.26
N LEU A 400 13.32 7.87 -11.81
CA LEU A 400 13.32 6.56 -11.15
C LEU A 400 14.76 6.07 -10.86
N PRO A 401 15.74 6.14 -11.79
CA PRO A 401 17.14 5.73 -11.56
C PRO A 401 17.78 6.45 -10.38
N ILE A 402 17.57 7.76 -10.34
CA ILE A 402 18.10 8.64 -9.31
C ILE A 402 17.47 8.30 -7.95
N TYR A 403 16.15 8.12 -7.90
CA TYR A 403 15.44 7.74 -6.67
C TYR A 403 15.90 6.39 -6.13
N PHE A 404 16.18 5.44 -7.02
CA PHE A 404 16.62 4.11 -6.65
C PHE A 404 18.05 4.09 -6.11
N LEU A 405 18.97 4.79 -6.78
CA LEU A 405 20.33 5.02 -6.30
C LEU A 405 20.28 5.72 -4.94
N TYR A 406 19.48 6.77 -4.79
CA TYR A 406 19.25 7.46 -3.52
C TYR A 406 18.79 6.49 -2.42
N LYS A 407 17.85 5.59 -2.72
CA LYS A 407 17.39 4.57 -1.76
C LYS A 407 18.47 3.56 -1.38
N ILE A 408 19.32 3.14 -2.31
CA ILE A 408 20.46 2.26 -2.04
C ILE A 408 21.48 2.98 -1.16
N PHE A 409 21.79 4.25 -1.46
CA PHE A 409 22.69 5.07 -0.65
C PHE A 409 22.16 5.31 0.76
N LEU A 410 20.83 5.41 0.96
CA LEU A 410 20.20 5.55 2.28
C LEU A 410 20.02 4.23 3.05
N ALA A 411 20.00 3.09 2.36
CA ALA A 411 19.83 1.78 2.98
C ALA A 411 20.86 1.46 4.10
N PRO A 412 22.17 1.74 3.96
CA PRO A 412 23.13 1.51 5.04
C PRO A 412 22.96 2.48 6.23
N PHE A 413 22.44 3.69 6.00
CA PHE A 413 22.15 4.66 7.07
C PHE A 413 20.83 4.37 7.80
N CYS A 414 19.95 3.57 7.19
CA CYS A 414 18.70 3.11 7.80
C CYS A 414 18.90 1.77 8.53
N LYS A 415 19.47 1.78 9.74
CA LYS A 415 19.55 0.57 10.59
C LYS A 415 18.15 -0.01 10.82
N LYS A 416 17.95 -1.26 10.38
CA LYS A 416 16.72 -2.03 10.62
C LYS A 416 16.80 -2.61 12.02
N ALA A 417 15.81 -2.31 12.87
CA ALA A 417 15.74 -2.87 14.23
C ALA A 417 15.56 -4.39 14.16
N THR A 418 16.54 -5.12 14.69
CA THR A 418 16.46 -6.57 14.90
C THR A 418 15.64 -6.79 16.18
N ASN A 419 14.45 -7.38 16.07
CA ASN A 419 13.68 -7.76 17.26
C ASN A 419 14.40 -8.93 17.96
N PRO A 420 14.68 -8.86 19.27
CA PRO A 420 15.19 -10.01 20.00
C PRO A 420 14.07 -11.04 20.18
N THR A 421 14.36 -12.30 19.83
CA THR A 421 13.57 -13.47 20.18
C THR A 421 13.38 -13.50 21.69
N THR A 422 12.12 -13.38 22.13
CA THR A 422 11.73 -13.52 23.53
C THR A 422 11.60 -15.01 23.83
N ASP A 423 12.61 -15.59 24.48
CA ASP A 423 12.49 -16.86 25.17
C ASP A 423 11.43 -16.72 26.27
N ALA A 424 10.40 -17.54 26.18
CA ALA A 424 9.30 -17.58 27.13
C ALA A 424 9.76 -18.28 28.41
N HIS A 425 9.81 -17.51 29.50
CA HIS A 425 9.83 -18.01 30.87
C HIS A 425 8.62 -18.94 31.13
N ALA A 426 8.89 -20.20 31.48
CA ALA A 426 7.96 -21.02 32.24
C ALA A 426 8.37 -20.96 33.72
N ASN A 427 7.49 -20.38 34.54
CA ASN A 427 7.65 -20.23 35.99
C ASN A 427 7.16 -21.47 36.77
N HIS A 428 7.70 -21.59 37.98
CA HIS A 428 7.22 -22.32 39.17
C HIS A 428 7.49 -23.84 39.21
N THR A 429 8.07 -24.40 40.28
CA THR A 429 7.56 -24.35 41.66
C THR A 429 8.61 -24.82 42.67
N HIS A 430 8.55 -24.23 43.87
CA HIS A 430 9.15 -24.72 45.11
C HIS A 430 8.84 -26.21 45.40
N ARG A 431 9.85 -27.01 45.73
CA ARG A 431 9.69 -28.11 46.68
C ARG A 431 10.97 -28.35 47.49
N LYS A 432 10.82 -28.29 48.81
CA LYS A 432 11.84 -28.46 49.85
C LYS A 432 12.12 -29.96 50.11
N HIS A 433 13.32 -30.22 50.64
CA HIS A 433 13.85 -31.43 51.31
C HIS A 433 14.27 -32.59 50.39
N LYS A 434 15.45 -33.21 50.54
CA LYS A 434 15.93 -33.89 51.77
C LYS A 434 17.46 -34.11 51.74
N ARG A 435 18.08 -34.09 52.94
CA ARG A 435 19.47 -34.50 53.25
C ARG A 435 19.73 -36.00 52.99
N ARG A 436 21.04 -36.35 52.98
CA ARG A 436 21.74 -37.67 52.99
C ARG A 436 21.97 -38.30 51.61
N HIS A 437 23.09 -38.95 51.27
CA HIS A 437 24.30 -39.39 51.99
C HIS A 437 25.48 -39.54 50.99
N ALA A 438 26.65 -39.86 51.55
CA ALA A 438 27.98 -40.00 50.96
C ALA A 438 28.22 -41.18 50.00
N ASP A 439 29.43 -41.16 49.43
CA ASP A 439 30.28 -42.23 48.87
C ASP A 439 29.88 -42.89 47.54
N LYS A 440 30.60 -42.54 46.47
CA LYS A 440 31.82 -43.23 46.02
C LYS A 440 32.47 -42.52 44.83
#